data_AF-A0A3A3FIT7-F1
#
_entry.id   AF-A0A3A3FIT7-F1
#
_cell.length_a   1.000
_cell.length_b   1.000
_cell.length_c   1.000
_cell.angle_alpha   90.00
_cell.angle_beta   90.00
_cell.angle_gamma   90.00
#
_symmetry.space_group_name_H-M   'P 1'
#
loop_
_entity.id
_entity.type
_entity.pdbx_description
1 polymer ?
#
loop_
_entity_poly.entity_id
_entity_poly.type
_entity_poly.pdbx_seq_one_letter_code
_entity_poly.pdbx_strand_id
1 'polypeptide(L)'
;MSITMSPEMKQCLANCMECHRICTEAASHVLHGDHVHSEAKHLIALLDCAQICLTHADFMSRRSPHHAHLAKECAEICSACAALCEEHGDPDGEMAACAKACRACAETCSAM
;
A
#
# COMPACT_ATOMS: atom_id res chain seq x y z
N MET A 1 -10.17 -23.63 -21.18
CA MET A 1 -10.82 -22.85 -20.12
C MET A 1 -9.99 -21.60 -19.90
N SER A 2 -10.43 -20.42 -20.37
CA SER A 2 -9.73 -19.16 -20.09
C SER A 2 -9.99 -18.79 -18.64
N ILE A 3 -9.00 -19.00 -17.78
CA ILE A 3 -9.05 -18.56 -16.39
C ILE A 3 -8.86 -17.04 -16.39
N THR A 4 -9.95 -16.30 -16.37
CA THR A 4 -9.92 -14.83 -16.29
C THR A 4 -9.98 -14.40 -14.82
N MET A 5 -9.18 -13.40 -14.45
CA MET A 5 -9.22 -12.79 -13.11
C MET A 5 -10.62 -12.26 -12.79
N SER A 6 -11.09 -12.49 -11.56
CA SER A 6 -12.36 -11.94 -11.10
C SER A 6 -12.31 -10.40 -11.06
N PRO A 7 -13.47 -9.70 -11.13
CA PRO A 7 -13.53 -8.25 -10.97
C PRO A 7 -12.87 -7.77 -9.66
N GLU A 8 -13.08 -8.50 -8.56
CA GLU A 8 -12.55 -8.19 -7.23
C GLU A 8 -11.02 -8.27 -7.23
N MET A 9 -10.47 -9.33 -7.82
CA MET A 9 -9.02 -9.50 -7.93
C MET A 9 -8.39 -8.43 -8.85
N LYS A 10 -9.09 -7.97 -9.89
CA LYS A 10 -8.63 -6.85 -10.73
C LYS A 10 -8.60 -5.54 -9.96
N GLN A 11 -9.63 -5.29 -9.14
CA GLN A 11 -9.68 -4.08 -8.32
C GLN A 11 -8.60 -4.11 -7.24
N CYS A 12 -8.40 -5.25 -6.56
CA CYS A 12 -7.33 -5.41 -5.58
C CYS A 12 -5.95 -5.21 -6.20
N LEU A 13 -5.72 -5.77 -7.41
CA LEU A 13 -4.49 -5.56 -8.15
C LEU A 13 -4.24 -4.08 -8.45
N ALA A 14 -5.26 -3.37 -8.94
CA ALA A 14 -5.16 -1.95 -9.24
C ALA A 14 -4.86 -1.12 -7.97
N ASN A 15 -5.55 -1.41 -6.87
CA ASN A 15 -5.32 -0.74 -5.59
C ASN A 15 -3.92 -1.02 -5.03
N CYS A 16 -3.42 -2.26 -5.13
CA CYS A 16 -2.04 -2.59 -4.73
C CYS A 16 -1.01 -1.82 -5.55
N MET A 17 -1.18 -1.74 -6.87
CA MET A 17 -0.24 -1.01 -7.73
C MET A 17 -0.25 0.49 -7.45
N GLU A 18 -1.42 1.08 -7.22
CA GLU A 18 -1.52 2.50 -6.86
C GLU A 18 -0.96 2.79 -5.47
N CYS A 19 -1.26 1.93 -4.49
CA CYS A 19 -0.72 2.02 -3.13
C CYS A 19 0.81 1.90 -3.14
N HIS A 20 1.37 0.99 -3.93
CA HIS A 20 2.81 0.87 -4.13
C HIS A 20 3.44 2.17 -4.62
N ARG A 21 2.86 2.77 -5.68
CA ARG A 21 3.36 4.00 -6.29
C ARG A 21 3.35 5.15 -5.27
N ILE A 22 2.20 5.40 -4.65
CA ILE A 22 2.04 6.54 -3.75
C ILE A 22 2.84 6.38 -2.44
N CYS A 23 2.96 5.18 -1.89
CA CYS A 23 3.82 4.94 -0.72
C CYS A 23 5.30 5.17 -1.07
N THR A 24 5.72 4.84 -2.29
CA THR A 24 7.09 5.10 -2.76
C THR A 24 7.36 6.59 -2.90
N GLU A 25 6.40 7.34 -3.46
CA GLU A 25 6.47 8.80 -3.59
C GLU A 25 6.47 9.49 -2.22
N ALA A 26 5.55 9.08 -1.34
CA ALA A 26 5.48 9.56 0.04
C ALA A 26 6.76 9.24 0.83
N ALA A 27 7.38 8.07 0.64
CA ALA A 27 8.67 7.75 1.26
C ALA A 27 9.78 8.71 0.80
N SER A 28 9.82 9.02 -0.50
CA SER A 28 10.77 9.99 -1.05
C SER A 28 10.49 11.40 -0.52
N HIS A 29 9.22 11.80 -0.44
CA HIS A 29 8.79 13.07 0.13
C HIS A 29 9.24 13.21 1.59
N VAL A 30 8.95 12.21 2.42
CA VAL A 30 9.33 12.17 3.84
C VAL A 30 10.86 12.19 4.01
N LEU A 31 11.61 11.52 3.14
CA LEU A 31 13.08 11.50 3.20
C LEU A 31 13.73 12.84 2.83
N HIS A 32 13.13 13.61 1.92
CA HIS A 32 13.69 14.85 1.41
C HIS A 32 13.09 16.12 2.03
N GLY A 33 12.02 16.01 2.83
CA GLY A 33 11.39 17.14 3.50
C GLY A 33 12.24 17.76 4.61
N ASP A 34 12.02 19.05 4.89
CA ASP A 34 12.76 19.85 5.89
C ASP A 34 12.42 19.48 7.35
N HIS A 35 11.60 18.45 7.58
CA HIS A 35 11.19 18.02 8.91
C HIS A 35 12.29 17.16 9.54
N VAL A 36 13.05 17.80 10.44
CA VAL A 36 14.30 17.36 11.10
C VAL A 36 14.31 15.94 11.68
N HIS A 37 13.15 15.31 11.84
CA HIS A 37 13.01 13.89 12.19
C HIS A 37 11.82 13.30 11.44
N SER A 38 11.91 13.13 10.12
CA SER A 38 11.11 12.15 9.40
C SER A 38 11.13 10.86 10.22
N GLU A 39 10.04 10.54 10.92
CA GLU A 39 10.09 9.47 11.92
C GLU A 39 10.50 8.20 11.19
N ALA A 40 11.63 7.60 11.58
CA ALA A 40 12.15 6.40 10.93
C ALA A 40 11.07 5.31 10.85
N LYS A 41 10.17 5.26 11.83
CA LYS A 41 8.97 4.41 11.86
C LYS A 41 8.04 4.67 10.67
N HIS A 42 7.73 5.92 10.35
CA HIS A 42 6.88 6.27 9.22
C HIS A 42 7.55 5.92 7.89
N LEU A 43 8.84 6.26 7.73
CA LEU A 43 9.59 5.91 6.53
C LEU A 43 9.64 4.39 6.31
N ILE A 44 9.90 3.61 7.36
CA ILE A 44 9.87 2.14 7.31
C ILE A 44 8.48 1.66 6.88
N ALA A 45 7.40 2.18 7.47
CA ALA A 45 6.05 1.77 7.12
C ALA A 45 5.68 2.07 5.65
N LEU A 46 6.11 3.22 5.11
CA LEU A 46 5.90 3.57 3.71
C LEU A 46 6.65 2.60 2.77
N LEU A 47 7.91 2.29 3.07
CA LEU A 47 8.73 1.37 2.29
C LEU A 47 8.20 -0.07 2.36
N ASP A 48 7.81 -0.54 3.56
CA ASP A 48 7.22 -1.86 3.75
C ASP A 48 5.88 -1.97 3.01
N CYS A 49 5.03 -0.93 3.11
CA CYS A 49 3.75 -0.88 2.40
C CYS A 49 3.95 -0.90 0.89
N ALA A 50 4.89 -0.12 0.37
CA ALA A 50 5.23 -0.14 -1.04
C ALA A 50 5.68 -1.54 -1.49
N GLN A 51 6.57 -2.19 -0.74
CA GLN A 51 7.13 -3.48 -1.10
C GLN A 51 6.10 -4.61 -1.03
N ILE A 52 5.27 -4.67 0.02
CA ILE A 52 4.25 -5.73 0.15
C ILE A 52 3.16 -5.57 -0.91
N CYS A 53 2.74 -4.33 -1.23
CA CYS A 53 1.74 -4.08 -2.26
C CYS A 53 2.22 -4.57 -3.63
N LEU A 54 3.45 -4.25 -4.01
CA LEU A 54 4.05 -4.75 -5.26
C LEU A 54 4.15 -6.28 -5.25
N THR A 55 4.60 -6.86 -4.13
CA THR A 55 4.75 -8.32 -3.98
C THR A 55 3.39 -9.02 -4.13
N HIS A 56 2.34 -8.50 -3.50
CA HIS A 56 1.00 -9.06 -3.59
C HIS A 56 0.42 -8.93 -5.01
N ALA A 57 0.56 -7.75 -5.64
CA ALA A 57 0.16 -7.50 -7.02
C ALA A 57 0.80 -8.49 -8.02
N ASP A 58 2.08 -8.75 -7.84
CA ASP A 58 2.85 -9.70 -8.62
C ASP A 58 2.32 -11.14 -8.49
N PHE A 59 2.00 -11.56 -7.27
CA PHE A 59 1.45 -12.88 -7.00
C PHE A 59 0.03 -13.04 -7.55
N MET A 60 -0.81 -12.00 -7.46
CA MET A 60 -2.13 -11.97 -8.11
C MET A 60 -2.00 -12.07 -9.63
N SER A 61 -1.10 -11.30 -10.24
CA SER A 61 -0.90 -11.25 -11.70
C SER A 61 -0.48 -12.60 -12.27
N ARG A 62 0.33 -13.36 -11.52
CA ARG A 62 0.74 -14.73 -11.88
C ARG A 62 -0.27 -15.80 -11.47
N ARG A 63 -1.38 -15.41 -10.82
CA ARG A 63 -2.39 -16.32 -10.23
C ARG A 63 -1.77 -17.35 -9.28
N SER A 64 -0.78 -16.92 -8.50
CA SER A 64 -0.13 -17.78 -7.52
C SER A 64 -1.10 -18.14 -6.40
N PRO A 65 -1.24 -19.42 -6.00
CA PRO A 65 -2.12 -19.79 -4.88
C PRO A 65 -1.70 -19.11 -3.55
N HIS A 66 -0.46 -18.60 -3.48
CA HIS A 66 0.03 -17.87 -2.31
C HIS A 66 -0.47 -16.42 -2.23
N HIS A 67 -1.14 -15.87 -3.25
CA HIS A 67 -1.69 -14.51 -3.18
C HIS A 67 -2.64 -14.36 -1.98
N ALA A 68 -3.45 -15.38 -1.68
CA ALA A 68 -4.38 -15.37 -0.55
C ALA A 68 -3.69 -15.33 0.83
N HIS A 69 -2.46 -15.83 0.94
CA HIS A 69 -1.68 -15.69 2.17
C HIS A 69 -1.15 -14.26 2.31
N LEU A 70 -0.67 -13.68 1.21
CA LEU A 70 -0.14 -12.32 1.16
C LEU A 70 -1.23 -11.25 1.33
N ALA A 71 -2.47 -11.54 0.96
CA ALA A 71 -3.59 -10.62 1.08
C ALA A 71 -3.77 -10.09 2.51
N LYS A 72 -3.68 -10.98 3.51
CA LYS A 72 -3.81 -10.62 4.93
C LYS A 72 -2.68 -9.71 5.40
N GLU A 73 -1.44 -10.09 5.07
CA GLU A 73 -0.25 -9.30 5.40
C GLU A 73 -0.28 -7.92 4.73
N CYS A 74 -0.66 -7.87 3.45
CA CYS A 74 -0.79 -6.62 2.71
C CYS A 74 -1.86 -5.71 3.34
N ALA A 75 -3.00 -6.26 3.75
CA ALA A 75 -4.04 -5.49 4.43
C ALA A 75 -3.60 -4.93 5.78
N GLU A 76 -2.87 -5.71 6.57
CA GLU A 76 -2.31 -5.30 7.86
C GLU A 76 -1.30 -4.16 7.70
N ILE A 77 -0.31 -4.32 6.82
CA ILE A 77 0.72 -3.30 6.56
C ILE A 77 0.10 -2.03 5.97
N CYS A 78 -0.85 -2.14 5.03
CA CYS A 78 -1.56 -0.98 4.49
C CYS A 78 -2.31 -0.22 5.60
N SER A 79 -2.97 -0.94 6.51
CA SER A 79 -3.69 -0.31 7.62
C SER A 79 -2.75 0.40 8.60
N ALA A 80 -1.58 -0.19 8.88
CA ALA A 80 -0.56 0.41 9.73
C ALA A 80 0.08 1.65 9.09
N CYS A 81 0.38 1.58 7.79
CA CYS A 81 0.91 2.72 7.02
C CYS A 81 -0.11 3.87 6.97
N ALA A 82 -1.39 3.58 6.71
CA ALA A 82 -2.44 4.60 6.71
C ALA A 82 -2.55 5.33 8.06
N ALA A 83 -2.52 4.58 9.17
CA ALA A 83 -2.58 5.17 10.51
C ALA A 83 -1.40 6.13 10.76
N LEU A 84 -0.19 5.75 10.36
CA LEU A 84 0.98 6.63 10.47
C LEU A 84 0.85 7.88 9.59
N CYS A 85 0.36 7.74 8.34
CA CYS A 85 0.10 8.88 7.48
C CYS A 85 -0.91 9.86 8.11
N GLU A 86 -1.97 9.34 8.75
CA GLU A 86 -3.02 10.13 9.42
C GLU A 86 -2.52 10.84 10.70
N GLU A 87 -1.46 10.34 11.34
CA GLU A 87 -0.88 10.91 12.56
C GLU A 87 0.06 12.11 12.30
N HIS A 88 0.52 12.30 11.06
CA HIS A 88 1.51 13.33 10.71
C HIS A 88 0.87 14.60 10.16
N GLY A 89 1.57 15.74 10.34
CA GLY A 89 1.19 17.00 9.69
C GLY A 89 1.36 16.91 8.18
N ASP A 90 0.36 17.39 7.44
CA ASP A 90 0.25 17.20 5.99
C ASP A 90 -0.09 18.53 5.28
N PRO A 91 0.86 19.47 5.20
CA PRO A 91 0.61 20.81 4.68
C PRO A 91 0.32 20.84 3.16
N ASP A 92 0.80 19.83 2.43
CA ASP A 92 0.69 19.70 0.98
C ASP A 92 -0.25 18.57 0.53
N GLY A 93 -0.75 17.74 1.45
CA GLY A 93 -1.80 16.76 1.18
C GLY A 93 -1.29 15.37 0.76
N GLU A 94 0.03 15.19 0.72
CA GLU A 94 0.69 13.95 0.30
C GLU A 94 0.37 12.79 1.27
N MET A 95 0.36 13.05 2.58
CA MET A 95 0.08 12.01 3.57
C MET A 95 -1.40 11.61 3.57
N ALA A 96 -2.32 12.55 3.39
CA ALA A 96 -3.74 12.26 3.26
C ALA A 96 -4.04 11.45 1.99
N ALA A 97 -3.35 11.76 0.87
CA ALA A 97 -3.46 10.99 -0.35
C ALA A 97 -2.94 9.55 -0.17
N CYS A 98 -1.77 9.40 0.46
CA CYS A 98 -1.19 8.10 0.79
C CYS A 98 -2.11 7.29 1.72
N ALA A 99 -2.59 7.88 2.82
CA ALA A 99 -3.53 7.25 3.74
C ALA A 99 -4.78 6.72 3.01
N LYS A 100 -5.38 7.53 2.14
CA LYS A 100 -6.57 7.13 1.36
C LYS A 100 -6.29 5.93 0.47
N ALA A 101 -5.16 5.91 -0.23
CA ALA A 101 -4.77 4.78 -1.07
C ALA A 101 -4.51 3.52 -0.25
N CYS A 102 -3.80 3.64 0.88
CA CYS A 102 -3.56 2.56 1.83
C CYS A 102 -4.87 1.97 2.38
N ARG A 103 -5.84 2.80 2.76
CA ARG A 103 -7.16 2.34 3.23
C ARG A 103 -7.92 1.57 2.13
N ALA A 104 -7.94 2.10 0.90
CA ALA A 104 -8.57 1.41 -0.23
C ALA A 104 -7.89 0.08 -0.57
N CYS A 105 -6.56 0.04 -0.48
CA CYS A 105 -5.79 -1.19 -0.67
C CYS A 105 -6.11 -2.22 0.42
N ALA A 106 -6.09 -1.82 1.69
CA ALA A 106 -6.39 -2.67 2.83
C ALA A 106 -7.79 -3.29 2.73
N GLU A 107 -8.80 -2.50 2.34
CA GLU A 107 -10.17 -2.98 2.13
C GLU A 107 -10.21 -4.08 1.07
N THR A 108 -9.62 -3.85 -0.11
CA THR A 108 -9.63 -4.85 -1.18
C THR A 108 -8.79 -6.08 -0.87
N CYS A 109 -7.64 -5.91 -0.22
CA CYS A 109 -6.80 -7.04 0.21
C CYS A 109 -7.51 -7.89 1.27
N SER A 110 -8.30 -7.29 2.16
CA SER A 110 -9.09 -8.03 3.16
C SER A 110 -10.21 -8.88 2.54
N ALA A 111 -10.62 -8.57 1.31
CA ALA A 111 -11.65 -9.27 0.56
C ALA A 111 -11.11 -10.36 -0.39
N MET A 112 -9.78 -10.56 -0.45
CA MET A 112 -9.12 -11.62 -1.25
C MET A 112 -8.98 -12.92 -0.48
#